data_AF-A0A0G0U591-F1
#
_entry.id   AF-A0A0G0U591-F1
#
_cell.length_a   1.000
_cell.length_b   1.000
_cell.length_c   1.000
_cell.angle_alpha   90.00
_cell.angle_beta   90.00
_cell.angle_gamma   90.00
#
_symmetry.space_group_name_H-M   'P 1'
#
loop_
_entity.id
_entity.type
_entity.pdbx_description
1 polymer ?
#
loop_
_entity_poly.entity_id
_entity_poly.type
_entity_poly.pdbx_seq_one_letter_code
_entity_poly.pdbx_strand_id
1 'polypeptide(L)'
;GLVLVGLIILILKRDEKEFAKTIMGASAITVFALILLWLSALFNFDWFFLKFHFLAFDNDLWQLPESANLIKLFPQQFFVNFANRIAIQTLAISAVFLLASYYFVKRNDSKKH
;
A
#
# COMPACT_ATOMS: atom_id res chain seq x y z
N GLY A 1 -16.66 12.93 6.24
CA GLY A 1 -18.11 12.74 6.03
C GLY A 1 -18.50 12.95 4.58
N LEU A 2 -18.62 14.20 4.14
CA LEU A 2 -19.13 14.54 2.79
C LEU A 2 -18.22 14.10 1.64
N VAL A 3 -16.89 14.16 1.79
CA VAL A 3 -15.94 13.71 0.76
C VAL A 3 -16.08 12.22 0.49
N LEU A 4 -16.21 11.38 1.53
CA LEU A 4 -16.38 9.94 1.38
C LEU A 4 -17.70 9.59 0.70
N VAL A 5 -18.80 10.25 1.09
CA VAL A 5 -20.11 10.06 0.45
C VAL A 5 -20.07 10.48 -1.03
N GLY A 6 -19.42 11.61 -1.33
CA GLY A 6 -19.21 12.05 -2.71
C GLY A 6 -18.40 11.05 -3.54
N LEU A 7 -17.31 10.52 -2.98
CA LEU A 7 -16.50 9.47 -3.63
C LEU A 7 -17.31 8.19 -3.87
N ILE A 8 -18.12 7.75 -2.91
CA ILE A 8 -19.00 6.58 -3.06
C ILE A 8 -20.01 6.82 -4.18
N ILE A 9 -20.68 7.97 -4.23
CA ILE A 9 -21.65 8.28 -5.29
C ILE A 9 -20.97 8.30 -6.67
N LEU A 10 -19.76 8.87 -6.78
CA LEU A 10 -18.99 8.87 -8.02
C LEU A 10 -18.61 7.45 -8.45
N ILE A 11 -18.25 6.59 -7.50
CA ILE A 11 -17.93 5.17 -7.76
C ILE A 11 -19.18 4.40 -8.21
N LEU A 12 -20.32 4.58 -7.54
CA LEU A 12 -21.57 3.90 -7.86
C LEU A 12 -22.18 4.34 -9.21
N LYS A 13 -21.85 5.55 -9.67
CA LYS A 13 -22.30 6.07 -10.97
C LYS A 13 -21.39 5.66 -12.14
N ARG A 14 -20.24 5.05 -11.89
CA ARG A 14 -19.35 4.60 -12.96
C ARG A 14 -19.91 3.36 -13.64
N ASP A 15 -19.74 3.29 -14.95
CA ASP A 15 -19.96 2.04 -15.66
C ASP A 15 -18.92 0.99 -15.24
N GLU A 16 -19.24 -0.28 -15.46
CA GLU A 16 -18.41 -1.41 -15.04
C GLU A 16 -16.97 -1.35 -15.61
N LYS A 17 -16.80 -0.77 -16.80
CA LYS A 17 -15.50 -0.68 -17.48
C LYS A 17 -14.63 0.40 -16.84
N GLU A 18 -15.18 1.59 -16.58
CA GLU A 18 -14.48 2.69 -15.94
C GLU A 18 -14.18 2.38 -14.46
N PHE A 19 -15.06 1.63 -13.81
CA PHE A 19 -14.77 1.05 -12.49
C PHE A 19 -13.59 0.07 -12.56
N ALA A 20 -13.60 -0.89 -13.49
CA ALA A 20 -12.50 -1.84 -13.67
C ALA A 20 -11.16 -1.15 -13.97
N LYS A 21 -11.12 -0.16 -14.86
CA LYS A 21 -9.90 0.64 -15.13
C LYS A 21 -9.37 1.34 -13.88
N THR A 22 -10.26 1.84 -13.03
CA THR A 22 -9.86 2.49 -11.77
C THR A 22 -9.23 1.48 -10.81
N ILE A 23 -9.83 0.31 -10.65
CA ILE A 23 -9.27 -0.78 -9.84
C ILE A 23 -7.90 -1.21 -10.40
N MET A 24 -7.77 -1.32 -11.72
CA MET A 24 -6.52 -1.66 -12.39
C MET A 24 -5.42 -0.64 -12.08
N GLY A 25 -5.72 0.66 -12.24
CA GLY A 25 -4.78 1.74 -11.92
C GLY A 25 -4.40 1.78 -10.44
N ALA A 26 -5.37 1.69 -9.53
CA ALA A 26 -5.13 1.67 -8.10
C ALA A 26 -4.28 0.47 -7.65
N SER A 27 -4.54 -0.71 -8.23
CA SER A 27 -3.76 -1.93 -7.95
C SER A 27 -2.33 -1.79 -8.45
N ALA A 28 -2.13 -1.25 -9.67
CA ALA A 28 -0.80 -1.02 -10.23
C ALA A 28 0.00 0.00 -9.40
N ILE A 29 -0.62 1.11 -8.97
CA ILE A 29 -0.01 2.10 -8.08
C ILE A 29 0.39 1.46 -6.75
N THR A 30 -0.46 0.61 -6.18
CA THR A 30 -0.18 -0.07 -4.91
C THR A 30 1.03 -0.99 -5.03
N VAL A 31 1.09 -1.82 -6.09
CA VAL A 31 2.24 -2.68 -6.38
C VAL A 31 3.52 -1.85 -6.53
N PHE A 32 3.46 -0.79 -7.35
CA PHE A 32 4.60 0.09 -7.58
C PHE A 32 5.09 0.76 -6.28
N ALA A 33 4.18 1.30 -5.47
CA ALA A 33 4.50 1.91 -4.20
C ALA A 33 5.16 0.93 -3.22
N LEU A 34 4.65 -0.31 -3.13
CA LEU A 34 5.24 -1.34 -2.27
C LEU A 34 6.65 -1.73 -2.72
N ILE A 35 6.88 -1.87 -4.03
CA ILE A 35 8.22 -2.13 -4.56
C ILE A 35 9.17 -0.99 -4.22
N LEU A 36 8.74 0.26 -4.41
CA LEU A 36 9.55 1.44 -4.12
C LEU A 36 9.89 1.56 -2.63
N LEU A 37 8.91 1.30 -1.74
CA LEU A 37 9.13 1.25 -0.30
C LEU A 37 10.12 0.15 0.09
N TRP A 38 9.94 -1.06 -0.46
CA TRP A 38 10.84 -2.18 -0.18
C TRP A 38 12.27 -1.90 -0.65
N LEU A 39 12.45 -1.39 -1.86
CA LEU A 39 13.76 -0.99 -2.38
C LEU A 39 14.39 0.10 -1.50
N SER A 40 13.63 1.14 -1.12
CA SER A 40 14.14 2.22 -0.28
C SER A 40 14.65 1.70 1.07
N ALA A 41 13.89 0.80 1.69
CA ALA A 41 14.28 0.15 2.94
C ALA A 41 15.51 -0.77 2.78
N LEU A 42 15.68 -1.41 1.63
CA LEU A 42 16.87 -2.23 1.36
C LEU A 42 18.15 -1.41 1.14
N PHE A 43 18.05 -0.28 0.43
CA PHE A 43 19.22 0.54 0.11
C PHE A 43 19.73 1.34 1.33
N ASN A 44 18.83 1.93 2.11
CA ASN A 44 19.19 2.71 3.28
C ASN A 44 18.04 2.75 4.30
N PHE A 45 17.95 1.67 5.09
CA PHE A 45 16.93 1.54 6.12
C PHE A 45 16.99 2.69 7.14
N ASP A 46 18.18 3.07 7.61
CA ASP A 46 18.35 4.08 8.65
C ASP A 46 17.84 5.46 8.19
N TRP A 47 18.20 5.87 6.98
CA TRP A 47 17.71 7.12 6.41
C TRP A 47 16.19 7.10 6.21
N PHE A 48 15.64 5.99 5.68
CA PHE A 48 14.21 5.85 5.48
C PHE A 48 13.44 5.86 6.80
N PHE A 49 13.93 5.13 7.81
CA PHE A 49 13.38 5.09 9.15
C PHE A 49 13.35 6.49 9.76
N LEU A 50 14.46 7.24 9.72
CA LEU A 50 14.53 8.61 10.24
C LEU A 50 13.55 9.55 9.54
N LYS A 51 13.53 9.56 8.20
CA LYS A 51 12.63 10.45 7.44
C LYS A 51 11.17 10.13 7.65
N PHE A 52 10.82 8.86 7.74
CA PHE A 52 9.46 8.44 8.08
C PHE A 52 9.05 8.95 9.46
N HIS A 53 9.89 8.77 10.48
CA HIS A 53 9.56 9.17 11.84
C HIS A 53 9.47 10.70 12.00
N PHE A 54 10.35 11.47 11.35
CA PHE A 54 10.24 12.93 11.36
C PHE A 54 8.99 13.45 10.63
N LEU A 55 8.46 12.71 9.66
CA LEU A 55 7.21 13.08 8.99
C LEU A 55 5.99 12.68 9.83
N ALA A 56 6.05 11.55 10.53
CA ALA A 56 4.94 10.97 11.28
C ALA A 56 4.80 11.53 12.70
N PHE A 57 5.89 12.01 13.30
CA PHE A 57 5.96 12.46 14.68
C PHE A 57 6.66 13.80 14.80
N ASP A 58 6.18 14.62 15.74
CA ASP A 58 6.75 15.92 16.12
C ASP A 58 7.64 15.86 17.37
N ASN A 59 7.95 14.65 17.84
CA ASN A 59 8.67 14.37 19.08
C ASN A 59 9.66 13.21 18.89
N ASP A 60 10.53 13.00 19.89
CA ASP A 60 11.62 12.01 19.84
C ASP A 60 11.30 10.67 20.54
N LEU A 61 10.04 10.38 20.88
CA LEU A 61 9.69 9.15 21.62
C LEU A 61 9.98 7.84 20.87
N TRP A 62 10.20 7.92 19.56
CA TRP A 62 10.61 6.78 18.72
C TRP A 62 12.11 6.47 18.82
N GLN A 63 12.94 7.37 19.36
CA GLN A 63 14.36 7.16 19.60
C GLN A 63 14.59 6.49 20.96
N LEU A 64 14.32 5.20 21.02
CA LEU A 64 14.43 4.44 22.26
C LEU A 64 15.83 3.88 22.47
N PRO A 65 16.37 3.91 23.70
CA PRO A 65 17.60 3.20 24.02
C PRO A 65 17.38 1.68 23.92
N GLU A 66 18.43 0.92 23.61
CA GLU A 66 18.37 -0.55 23.50
C GLU A 66 17.87 -1.23 24.79
N SER A 67 18.07 -0.59 25.94
CA SER A 67 17.61 -1.08 27.24
C SER A 67 16.11 -0.90 27.47
N ALA A 68 15.42 -0.13 26.63
CA ALA A 68 14.00 0.15 26.75
C ALA A 68 13.17 -1.14 26.65
N ASN A 69 12.16 -1.25 27.52
CA ASN A 69 11.27 -2.41 27.56
C ASN A 69 10.56 -2.65 26.21
N LEU A 70 10.23 -1.59 25.48
CA LEU A 70 9.58 -1.72 24.18
C LEU A 70 10.47 -2.45 23.17
N ILE A 71 11.77 -2.14 23.12
CA ILE A 71 12.73 -2.80 22.21
C ILE A 71 12.94 -4.27 22.60
N LYS A 72 12.92 -4.58 23.91
CA LYS A 72 13.02 -5.97 24.39
C LYS A 72 11.78 -6.80 24.04
N LEU A 73 10.59 -6.21 24.14
CA LEU A 73 9.32 -6.87 23.82
C LEU A 73 9.11 -7.00 22.30
N PHE A 74 9.51 -5.96 21.55
CA PHE A 74 9.36 -5.89 20.10
C PHE A 74 10.73 -5.57 19.48
N PRO A 75 11.61 -6.57 19.36
CA PRO A 75 12.91 -6.37 18.73
C PRO A 75 12.73 -5.97 17.27
N GLN A 76 13.73 -5.33 16.66
CA GLN A 76 13.67 -4.87 15.27
C GLN A 76 13.16 -5.94 14.29
N GLN A 77 13.60 -7.19 14.45
CA GLN A 77 13.17 -8.30 13.60
C GLN A 77 11.65 -8.56 13.65
N PHE A 78 10.99 -8.29 14.78
CA PHE A 78 9.53 -8.38 14.88
C PHE A 78 8.86 -7.42 13.88
N PHE A 79 9.30 -6.16 13.83
CA PHE A 79 8.75 -5.17 12.90
C PHE A 79 9.05 -5.51 11.45
N VAL A 80 10.25 -6.00 11.15
CA VAL A 80 10.61 -6.45 9.79
C VAL A 80 9.71 -7.59 9.33
N ASN A 81 9.50 -8.61 10.18
CA ASN A 81 8.63 -9.73 9.88
C ASN A 81 7.17 -9.28 9.70
N PHE A 82 6.70 -8.39 10.57
CA PHE A 82 5.36 -7.82 10.49
C PHE A 82 5.15 -7.02 9.20
N ALA A 83 6.06 -6.10 8.88
CA ALA A 83 6.02 -5.31 7.66
C ALA A 83 6.04 -6.18 6.41
N ASN A 84 6.93 -7.19 6.35
CA ASN A 84 7.01 -8.13 5.24
C ASN A 84 5.69 -8.92 5.06
N ARG A 85 5.08 -9.38 6.16
CA ARG A 85 3.80 -10.10 6.09
C ARG A 85 2.70 -9.22 5.49
N ILE A 86 2.57 -7.97 5.96
CA ILE A 86 1.59 -7.02 5.44
C ILE A 86 1.87 -6.69 3.97
N ALA A 87 3.14 -6.47 3.62
CA ALA A 87 3.54 -6.16 2.24
C ALA A 87 3.19 -7.31 1.28
N ILE A 88 3.50 -8.56 1.65
CA ILE A 88 3.19 -9.75 0.84
C ILE A 88 1.68 -9.93 0.67
N GLN A 89 0.90 -9.79 1.75
CA GLN A 89 -0.56 -9.90 1.69
C GLN A 89 -1.16 -8.81 0.80
N THR A 90 -0.70 -7.57 0.95
CA THR A 90 -1.15 -6.43 0.14
C THR A 90 -0.78 -6.61 -1.32
N LEU A 91 0.43 -7.12 -1.61
CA LEU A 91 0.89 -7.41 -2.96
C LEU A 91 0.05 -8.51 -3.61
N ALA A 92 -0.25 -9.59 -2.88
CA ALA A 92 -1.10 -10.67 -3.36
C ALA A 92 -2.51 -10.19 -3.72
N ILE A 93 -3.15 -9.43 -2.82
CA ILE A 93 -4.48 -8.87 -3.05
C ILE A 93 -4.46 -7.91 -4.25
N SER A 94 -3.46 -7.03 -4.33
CA SER A 94 -3.32 -6.08 -5.44
C SER A 94 -3.09 -6.80 -6.77
N ALA A 95 -2.31 -7.88 -6.79
CA ALA A 95 -2.10 -8.68 -7.99
C ALA A 95 -3.40 -9.34 -8.47
N VAL A 96 -4.21 -9.90 -7.55
CA VAL A 96 -5.52 -10.47 -7.88
C VAL A 96 -6.44 -9.39 -8.48
N PHE A 97 -6.53 -8.22 -7.86
CA PHE A 97 -7.34 -7.12 -8.39
C PHE A 97 -6.85 -6.60 -9.73
N LEU A 98 -5.53 -6.52 -9.93
CA LEU A 98 -4.93 -6.10 -11.20
C LEU A 98 -5.27 -7.09 -12.32
N LEU A 99 -5.13 -8.39 -12.08
CA LEU A 99 -5.44 -9.43 -13.07
C LEU A 99 -6.94 -9.48 -13.39
N ALA A 100 -7.79 -9.42 -12.36
CA ALA A 100 -9.24 -9.44 -12.53
C ALA A 100 -9.71 -8.21 -13.33
N SER A 101 -9.29 -7.02 -12.92
CA SER A 101 -9.66 -5.78 -13.62
C SER A 101 -9.13 -5.72 -15.05
N TYR A 102 -7.90 -6.18 -15.30
CA TYR A 102 -7.36 -6.32 -16.65
C TYR A 102 -8.20 -7.24 -17.53
N TYR A 103 -8.60 -8.42 -17.01
CA TYR A 103 -9.47 -9.34 -17.73
C TYR A 103 -10.84 -8.72 -18.08
N PHE A 104 -11.46 -8.02 -17.13
CA PHE A 104 -12.75 -7.35 -17.35
C PHE A 104 -12.67 -6.24 -18.40
N VAL A 105 -11.61 -5.42 -18.37
CA VAL A 105 -11.40 -4.36 -19.37
C VAL A 105 -11.24 -4.97 -20.76
N LYS A 106 -10.36 -5.98 -20.91
CA LYS A 106 -10.11 -6.65 -22.19
C LYS A 106 -11.36 -7.33 -22.76
N ARG A 107 -12.18 -7.97 -21.90
CA ARG A 107 -13.44 -8.60 -22.31
C ARG A 107 -14.47 -7.59 -22.81
N ASN A 108 -14.54 -6.40 -22.21
CA ASN A 108 -15.46 -5.36 -22.68
C ASN A 108 -14.98 -4.67 -23.96
N ASP A 109 -13.67 -4.64 -24.23
CA ASP A 109 -13.13 -4.17 -25.51
C ASP A 109 -13.45 -5.15 -26.64
N SER A 110 -13.37 -6.46 -26.41
CA SER A 110 -13.68 -7.47 -27.44
C SER A 110 -15.15 -7.57 -27.83
N LYS A 111 -16.09 -7.04 -27.02
CA LYS A 111 -17.53 -7.01 -27.32
C LYS A 111 -17.96 -5.83 -28.19
N LYS A 112 -17.09 -4.83 -28.38
CA LYS A 112 -17.37 -3.63 -29.19
C LYS A 112 -16.98 -3.79 -30.67
N HIS A 113 -16.30 -4.88 -31.02
CA HIS A 113 -15.99 -5.31 -32.39
C HIS A 113 -16.89 -6.47 -32.78
#